data_AF-A0A942NPF2-F1
#
_entry.id   AF-A0A942NPF2-F1
#
_cell.length_a   1.000
_cell.length_b   1.000
_cell.length_c   1.000
_cell.angle_alpha   90.00
_cell.angle_beta   90.00
_cell.angle_gamma   90.00
#
_symmetry.space_group_name_H-M   'P 1'
#
loop_
_entity.id
_entity.type
_entity.pdbx_description
1 polymer ?
#
loop_
_entity_poly.entity_id
_entity_poly.type
_entity_poly.pdbx_seq_one_letter_code
_entity_poly.pdbx_strand_id
1 'polypeptide(L)'
;MIIKVIGDPGAPAYQTSLSVVRKLGHAVHDSRYFYCDLAVAPLLTFRLSPDEINEPIHGTLIFHPSPLPYGRGASSLRWAYRRKEPITAACWFWATERLDAGDICESEIIKIDYSMSPKAYYHMHVLPALERTLQQALKAISGGYIRRIPQQEAYASYDLKL
;
A
#
# COMPACT_ATOMS: atom_id res chain seq x y z
N MET A 1 12.19 13.66 -4.01
CA MET A 1 11.87 12.54 -4.89
C MET A 1 10.80 12.94 -5.88
N ILE A 2 10.85 12.40 -7.10
CA ILE A 2 9.80 12.36 -8.10
C ILE A 2 9.06 11.04 -7.91
N ILE A 3 7.78 11.12 -7.54
CA ILE A 3 6.97 9.97 -7.15
C ILE A 3 5.83 9.77 -8.12
N LYS A 4 5.73 8.55 -8.67
CA LYS A 4 4.61 8.12 -9.52
C LYS A 4 3.51 7.52 -8.65
N VAL A 5 2.30 8.05 -8.71
CA VAL A 5 1.13 7.46 -8.06
C VAL A 5 0.38 6.61 -9.08
N ILE A 6 0.33 5.30 -8.86
CA ILE A 6 -0.28 4.32 -9.76
C ILE A 6 -1.67 3.95 -9.24
N GLY A 7 -2.68 3.98 -10.12
CA GLY A 7 -4.04 3.57 -9.80
C GLY A 7 -5.08 4.49 -10.41
N ASP A 8 -6.34 4.29 -10.04
CA ASP A 8 -7.47 5.11 -10.50
C ASP A 8 -7.45 6.50 -9.84
N PRO A 9 -7.31 7.60 -10.60
CA PRO A 9 -7.38 8.95 -10.06
C PRO A 9 -8.70 9.29 -9.36
N GLY A 10 -9.81 8.62 -9.69
CA GLY A 10 -11.08 8.77 -8.99
C GLY A 10 -11.12 8.13 -7.60
N ALA A 11 -10.17 7.24 -7.29
CA ALA A 11 -10.17 6.52 -6.03
C ALA A 11 -9.69 7.39 -4.85
N PRO A 12 -10.37 7.34 -3.69
CA PRO A 12 -9.95 8.06 -2.50
C PRO A 12 -8.51 7.73 -2.04
N ALA A 13 -8.07 6.49 -2.21
CA ALA A 13 -6.72 6.06 -1.86
C ALA A 13 -5.65 6.73 -2.73
N TYR A 14 -5.94 6.91 -4.02
CA TYR A 14 -5.10 7.65 -4.96
C TYR A 14 -5.00 9.11 -4.54
N GLN A 15 -6.13 9.77 -4.30
CA GLN A 15 -6.16 11.18 -3.90
C GLN A 15 -5.47 11.42 -2.56
N THR A 16 -5.64 10.50 -1.61
CA THR A 16 -4.95 10.53 -0.31
C THR A 16 -3.43 10.45 -0.51
N SER A 17 -2.96 9.51 -1.33
CA SER A 17 -1.53 9.34 -1.61
C SER A 17 -0.93 10.53 -2.35
N LEU A 18 -1.65 11.05 -3.35
CA LEU A 18 -1.26 12.25 -4.08
C LEU A 18 -1.14 13.48 -3.15
N SER A 19 -2.07 13.60 -2.19
CA SER A 19 -2.01 14.64 -1.16
C SER A 19 -0.77 14.49 -0.28
N VAL A 20 -0.46 13.27 0.18
CA VAL A 20 0.75 12.99 0.98
C VAL A 20 2.02 13.35 0.22
N VAL A 21 2.15 12.89 -1.03
CA VAL A 21 3.31 13.17 -1.89
C VAL A 21 3.54 14.69 -1.98
N ARG A 22 2.49 15.46 -2.26
CA ARG A 22 2.56 16.94 -2.36
C ARG A 22 2.88 17.60 -1.02
N LYS A 23 2.21 17.20 0.07
CA LYS A 23 2.40 17.77 1.41
C LYS A 23 3.85 17.61 1.92
N LEU A 24 4.53 16.53 1.53
CA LEU A 24 5.94 16.29 1.88
C LEU A 24 6.93 16.97 0.93
N GLY A 25 6.47 17.77 -0.04
CA GLY A 25 7.33 18.49 -0.97
C GLY A 25 7.95 17.60 -2.05
N HIS A 26 7.40 16.41 -2.30
CA HIS A 26 7.82 15.57 -3.42
C HIS A 26 7.15 16.02 -4.71
N ALA A 27 7.86 15.85 -5.83
CA ALA A 27 7.30 16.06 -7.15
C ALA A 27 6.41 14.86 -7.51
N VAL A 28 5.27 15.13 -8.15
CA VAL A 28 4.42 14.08 -8.72
C VAL A 28 4.91 13.81 -10.14
N HIS A 29 5.20 12.56 -10.46
CA HIS A 29 5.65 12.16 -11.79
C HIS A 29 4.58 12.46 -12.86
N ASP A 30 5.01 13.03 -13.97
CA ASP A 30 4.24 13.26 -15.19
C ASP A 30 5.18 13.23 -16.40
N SER A 31 4.69 13.57 -17.59
CA SER A 31 5.45 13.49 -18.85
C SER A 31 6.68 14.41 -18.93
N ARG A 32 6.89 15.31 -17.96
CA ARG A 32 8.06 16.21 -17.92
C ARG A 32 9.28 15.56 -17.28
N TYR A 33 9.10 14.46 -16.55
CA TYR A 33 10.18 13.75 -15.89
C TYR A 33 10.61 12.54 -16.72
N PHE A 34 11.93 12.39 -16.87
CA PHE A 34 12.54 11.26 -17.59
C PHE A 34 12.94 10.11 -16.67
N TYR A 35 12.76 10.28 -15.35
CA TYR A 35 13.09 9.29 -14.33
C TYR A 35 12.06 9.34 -13.19
N CYS A 36 11.96 8.24 -12.47
CA CYS A 36 11.06 8.06 -11.34
C CYS A 36 11.89 7.56 -10.14
N ASP A 37 11.86 8.25 -9.00
CA ASP A 37 12.59 7.80 -7.82
C ASP A 37 11.84 6.65 -7.13
N LEU A 38 10.52 6.75 -7.06
CA LEU A 38 9.65 5.82 -6.35
C LEU A 38 8.27 5.77 -7.01
N ALA A 39 7.66 4.59 -7.11
CA ALA A 39 6.24 4.49 -7.40
C ALA A 39 5.45 4.04 -6.16
N VAL A 40 4.22 4.52 -6.03
CA VAL A 40 3.28 4.12 -4.97
C VAL A 40 1.94 3.74 -5.56
N ALA A 41 1.41 2.58 -5.20
CA ALA A 41 0.15 2.02 -5.68
C ALA A 41 -0.82 1.80 -4.51
N PRO A 42 -1.62 2.82 -4.13
CA PRO A 42 -2.47 2.77 -2.94
C PRO A 42 -3.74 1.90 -3.06
N LEU A 43 -4.12 1.56 -4.29
CA LEU A 43 -5.23 0.66 -4.58
C LEU A 43 -5.01 0.05 -5.96
N LEU A 44 -4.25 -1.04 -6.01
CA LEU A 44 -3.93 -1.73 -7.25
C LEU A 44 -5.00 -2.80 -7.54
N THR A 45 -5.62 -2.73 -8.72
CA THR A 45 -6.68 -3.66 -9.15
C THR A 45 -6.28 -4.53 -10.35
N PHE A 46 -5.04 -4.39 -10.81
CA PHE A 46 -4.42 -5.09 -11.93
C PHE A 46 -3.00 -5.52 -11.57
N ARG A 47 -2.36 -6.36 -12.38
CA ARG A 47 -0.94 -6.71 -12.17
C ARG A 47 -0.05 -5.70 -12.88
N LEU A 48 0.98 -5.25 -12.19
CA LEU A 48 2.09 -4.53 -12.81
C LEU A 48 2.97 -5.50 -13.59
N SER A 49 3.48 -5.05 -14.73
CA SER A 49 4.54 -5.73 -15.47
C SER A 49 5.89 -5.65 -14.73
N PRO A 50 6.85 -6.54 -15.03
CA PRO A 50 8.20 -6.44 -14.47
C PRO A 50 8.86 -5.08 -14.75
N ASP A 51 8.63 -4.49 -15.92
CA ASP A 51 9.17 -3.17 -16.26
C ASP A 51 8.58 -2.08 -15.38
N GLU A 52 7.26 -2.07 -15.15
CA GLU A 52 6.63 -1.10 -14.24
C GLU A 52 7.07 -1.26 -12.79
N ILE A 53 7.32 -2.49 -12.33
CA ILE A 53 7.81 -2.76 -10.97
C ILE A 53 9.21 -2.16 -10.78
N ASN A 54 10.08 -2.31 -11.79
CA ASN A 54 11.51 -1.97 -11.73
C ASN A 54 11.87 -0.61 -12.33
N GLU A 55 10.93 0.08 -13.00
CA GLU A 55 11.12 1.44 -13.55
C GLU A 55 11.62 2.44 -12.48
N PRO A 56 11.08 2.49 -11.24
CA PRO A 56 11.52 3.47 -10.26
C PRO A 56 12.82 3.06 -9.58
N ILE A 57 13.71 4.02 -9.32
CA ILE A 57 15.05 3.82 -8.73
C ILE A 57 15.00 3.04 -7.40
N HIS A 58 14.06 3.36 -6.52
CA HIS A 58 13.88 2.68 -5.23
C HIS A 58 12.88 1.50 -5.30
N GLY A 59 12.16 1.38 -6.41
CA GLY A 59 11.11 0.40 -6.65
C GLY A 59 9.70 0.93 -6.44
N THR A 60 8.74 0.00 -6.44
CA THR A 60 7.31 0.30 -6.31
C THR A 60 6.78 -0.15 -4.96
N LEU A 61 6.12 0.72 -4.22
CA LEU A 61 5.37 0.38 -3.01
C LEU A 61 3.90 0.12 -3.34
N ILE A 62 3.35 -0.97 -2.82
CA ILE A 62 1.93 -1.31 -2.95
C ILE A 62 1.30 -1.26 -1.56
N PHE A 63 0.12 -0.65 -1.47
CA PHE A 63 -0.69 -0.67 -0.25
C PHE A 63 -1.57 -1.91 -0.20
N HIS A 64 -1.64 -2.55 0.96
CA HIS A 64 -2.52 -3.69 1.21
C HIS A 64 -3.17 -3.61 2.59
N PRO A 65 -4.50 -3.74 2.71
CA PRO A 65 -5.21 -3.57 3.97
C PRO A 65 -5.32 -4.89 4.77
N SER A 66 -4.18 -5.54 5.02
CA SER A 66 -4.08 -6.73 5.88
C SER A 66 -2.72 -6.81 6.59
N PRO A 67 -2.61 -7.56 7.70
CA PRO A 67 -1.34 -7.79 8.37
C PRO A 67 -0.49 -8.82 7.58
N LEU A 68 0.10 -8.39 6.45
CA LEU A 68 0.95 -9.24 5.62
C LEU A 68 2.02 -9.96 6.47
N PRO A 69 2.29 -11.25 6.23
CA PRO A 69 1.84 -12.07 5.09
C PRO A 69 0.42 -12.65 5.19
N TYR A 70 -0.31 -12.41 6.28
CA TYR A 70 -1.68 -12.90 6.43
C TYR A 70 -2.65 -12.07 5.60
N GLY A 71 -3.47 -12.73 4.78
CA GLY A 71 -4.50 -12.11 3.96
C GLY A 71 -3.99 -11.50 2.65
N ARG A 72 -2.94 -12.07 2.02
CA ARG A 72 -2.52 -11.74 0.64
C ARG A 72 -3.71 -11.89 -0.32
N GLY A 73 -3.68 -11.22 -1.47
CA GLY A 73 -4.68 -11.37 -2.52
C GLY A 73 -5.78 -10.32 -2.49
N ALA A 74 -6.98 -10.69 -2.91
CA ALA A 74 -8.04 -9.73 -3.16
C ALA A 74 -9.01 -9.65 -1.97
N SER A 75 -9.67 -8.49 -1.81
CA SER A 75 -10.78 -8.34 -0.86
C SER A 75 -10.43 -8.64 0.61
N SER A 76 -9.17 -8.46 1.02
CA SER A 76 -8.65 -8.82 2.34
C SER A 76 -9.43 -8.19 3.51
N LEU A 77 -9.85 -6.93 3.39
CA LEU A 77 -10.69 -6.28 4.40
C LEU A 77 -12.05 -6.99 4.55
N ARG A 78 -12.71 -7.38 3.44
CA ARG A 78 -14.01 -8.10 3.51
C ARG A 78 -13.83 -9.48 4.15
N TRP A 79 -12.72 -10.15 3.87
CA TRP A 79 -12.39 -11.42 4.51
C TRP A 79 -12.09 -11.28 6.00
N ALA A 80 -11.37 -10.23 6.42
CA ALA A 80 -11.16 -9.92 7.84
C ALA A 80 -12.50 -9.72 8.58
N TYR A 81 -13.45 -9.03 7.95
CA TYR A 81 -14.82 -8.92 8.46
C TYR A 81 -15.52 -10.29 8.56
N ARG A 82 -15.42 -11.11 7.52
CA ARG A 82 -16.06 -12.44 7.47
C ARG A 82 -15.49 -13.41 8.52
N ARG A 83 -14.17 -13.35 8.77
CA ARG A 83 -13.47 -14.14 9.78
C ARG A 83 -13.62 -13.61 11.20
N LYS A 84 -14.25 -12.44 11.39
CA LYS A 84 -14.37 -11.75 12.68
C LYS A 84 -13.00 -11.47 13.32
N GLU A 85 -12.01 -11.10 12.50
CA GLU A 85 -10.67 -10.74 12.97
C GLU A 85 -10.73 -9.54 13.94
N PRO A 86 -9.98 -9.56 15.04
CA PRO A 86 -9.95 -8.42 15.95
C PRO A 86 -9.23 -7.20 15.34
N ILE A 87 -8.35 -7.44 14.37
CA ILE A 87 -7.47 -6.44 13.76
C ILE A 87 -7.35 -6.63 12.25
N THR A 88 -6.96 -5.56 11.58
CA THR A 88 -6.35 -5.56 10.24
C THR A 88 -5.05 -4.74 10.29
N ALA A 89 -4.44 -4.44 9.14
CA ALA A 89 -3.34 -3.48 9.07
C ALA A 89 -3.43 -2.60 7.82
N ALA A 90 -2.79 -1.44 7.88
CA ALA A 90 -2.40 -0.64 6.73
C ALA A 90 -0.95 -0.96 6.40
N CYS A 91 -0.70 -1.77 5.37
CA CYS A 91 0.63 -2.27 5.05
C CYS A 91 1.11 -1.73 3.69
N TRP A 92 2.31 -1.15 3.67
CA TRP A 92 3.05 -0.85 2.44
C TRP A 92 4.17 -1.86 2.27
N PHE A 93 4.23 -2.50 1.11
CA PHE A 93 5.26 -3.50 0.79
C PHE A 93 5.84 -3.25 -0.60
N TRP A 94 7.05 -3.74 -0.83
CA TRP A 94 7.74 -3.60 -2.12
C TRP A 94 7.14 -4.57 -3.13
N ALA A 95 6.79 -4.08 -4.31
CA ALA A 95 6.26 -4.90 -5.39
C ALA A 95 7.29 -5.96 -5.82
N THR A 96 6.80 -7.17 -6.10
CA THR A 96 7.55 -8.25 -6.74
C THR A 96 6.63 -8.95 -7.74
N GLU A 97 7.15 -9.88 -8.53
CA GLU A 97 6.33 -10.70 -9.43
C GLU A 97 5.35 -11.61 -8.67
N ARG A 98 5.65 -11.92 -7.40
CA ARG A 98 4.80 -12.73 -6.52
C ARG A 98 3.70 -11.86 -5.90
N LEU A 99 2.47 -12.37 -5.92
CA LEU A 99 1.28 -11.69 -5.39
C LEU A 99 1.44 -11.39 -3.89
N ASP A 100 1.50 -10.11 -3.55
CA ASP A 100 1.56 -9.55 -2.19
C ASP A 100 2.64 -10.17 -1.28
N ALA A 101 3.75 -10.64 -1.87
CA ALA A 101 4.79 -11.40 -1.18
C ALA A 101 6.11 -10.66 -1.00
N GLY A 102 6.20 -9.40 -1.43
CA GLY A 102 7.43 -8.63 -1.29
C GLY A 102 7.65 -8.10 0.12
N ASP A 103 8.87 -7.64 0.38
CA ASP A 103 9.27 -7.17 1.71
C ASP A 103 8.38 -6.01 2.20
N ILE A 104 8.05 -6.03 3.49
CA ILE A 104 7.27 -4.96 4.12
C ILE A 104 8.16 -3.72 4.29
N CYS A 105 7.64 -2.57 3.88
CA CYS A 105 8.26 -1.26 4.05
C CYS A 105 7.76 -0.55 5.30
N GLU A 106 6.43 -0.50 5.50
CA GLU A 106 5.81 0.14 6.66
C GLU A 106 4.46 -0.52 6.95
N SER A 107 4.08 -0.63 8.23
CA SER A 107 2.81 -1.25 8.59
C SER A 107 2.26 -0.71 9.91
N GLU A 108 0.95 -0.45 9.94
CA GLU A 108 0.21 -0.05 11.15
C GLU A 108 -0.94 -1.03 11.39
N ILE A 109 -0.99 -1.64 12.59
CA ILE A 109 -2.10 -2.50 13.02
C ILE A 109 -3.28 -1.62 13.45
N ILE A 110 -4.49 -1.99 13.00
CA ILE A 110 -5.72 -1.23 13.24
C ILE A 110 -6.79 -2.19 13.78
N LYS A 111 -7.42 -1.84 14.90
CA LYS A 111 -8.55 -2.59 15.46
C LYS A 111 -9.78 -2.46 14.57
N ILE A 112 -10.44 -3.59 14.26
CA ILE A 112 -11.68 -3.59 13.49
C ILE A 112 -12.85 -3.16 14.37
N ASP A 113 -13.65 -2.20 13.88
CA ASP A 113 -14.92 -1.81 14.46
C ASP A 113 -16.08 -2.48 13.71
N TYR A 114 -16.69 -3.47 14.36
CA TYR A 114 -17.81 -4.25 13.81
C TYR A 114 -19.16 -3.53 13.89
N SER A 115 -19.23 -2.35 14.52
CA SER A 115 -20.42 -1.49 14.41
C SER A 115 -20.52 -0.82 13.02
N MET A 116 -19.43 -0.81 12.24
CA MET A 116 -19.37 -0.21 10.92
C MET A 116 -19.41 -1.25 9.80
N SER A 117 -19.96 -0.88 8.65
CA SER A 117 -19.81 -1.69 7.43
C SER A 117 -18.35 -1.68 6.93
N PRO A 118 -17.88 -2.70 6.19
CA PRO A 118 -16.52 -2.72 5.64
C PRO A 118 -16.19 -1.48 4.80
N LYS A 119 -17.17 -0.97 4.05
CA LYS A 119 -17.02 0.25 3.25
C LYS A 119 -16.81 1.47 4.15
N ALA A 120 -17.68 1.67 5.14
CA ALA A 120 -17.54 2.80 6.06
C ALA A 120 -16.22 2.73 6.84
N TYR A 121 -15.84 1.54 7.32
CA TYR A 121 -14.59 1.32 8.03
C TYR A 121 -13.35 1.60 7.14
N TYR A 122 -13.39 1.20 5.86
CA TYR A 122 -12.32 1.54 4.92
C TYR A 122 -12.07 3.05 4.86
N HIS A 123 -13.13 3.84 4.71
CA HIS A 123 -13.00 5.29 4.63
C HIS A 123 -12.58 5.94 5.95
N MET A 124 -13.15 5.46 7.08
CA MET A 124 -12.96 6.11 8.39
C MET A 124 -11.70 5.67 9.12
N HIS A 125 -11.17 4.48 8.83
CA HIS A 125 -10.02 3.91 9.55
C HIS A 125 -8.86 3.51 8.64
N VAL A 126 -9.14 2.84 7.51
CA VAL A 126 -8.07 2.33 6.62
C VAL A 126 -7.41 3.46 5.83
N LEU A 127 -8.17 4.40 5.25
CA LEU A 127 -7.61 5.54 4.51
C LEU A 127 -6.74 6.46 5.40
N PRO A 128 -7.15 6.85 6.62
CA PRO A 128 -6.28 7.59 7.52
C PRO A 128 -5.00 6.83 7.91
N ALA A 129 -5.06 5.51 8.07
CA ALA A 129 -3.88 4.71 8.35
C ALA A 129 -2.96 4.56 7.13
N LEU A 130 -3.52 4.46 5.91
CA LEU A 130 -2.79 4.56 4.65
C LEU A 130 -2.03 5.89 4.59
N GLU A 131 -2.69 7.01 4.91
CA GLU A 131 -2.05 8.34 4.94
C GLU A 131 -0.86 8.37 5.90
N ARG A 132 -1.05 7.93 7.16
CA ARG A 132 0.01 7.92 8.19
C ARG A 132 1.18 7.02 7.82
N THR A 133 0.91 5.81 7.35
CA THR A 133 1.96 4.85 6.99
C THR A 133 2.72 5.28 5.74
N LEU A 134 2.05 5.86 4.74
CA LEU A 134 2.72 6.42 3.57
C LEU A 134 3.59 7.62 3.96
N GLN A 135 3.10 8.51 4.82
CA GLN A 135 3.90 9.64 5.32
C GLN A 135 5.18 9.17 6.03
N GLN A 136 5.09 8.12 6.84
CA GLN A 136 6.25 7.53 7.52
C GLN A 136 7.23 6.91 6.53
N ALA A 137 6.73 6.09 5.59
CA ALA A 137 7.55 5.47 4.55
C ALA A 137 8.30 6.51 3.70
N LEU A 138 7.61 7.55 3.21
CA LEU A 138 8.22 8.58 2.37
C LEU A 138 9.26 9.44 3.11
N LYS A 139 9.01 9.77 4.39
CA LYS A 139 10.00 10.46 5.24
C LYS A 139 11.25 9.60 5.44
N ALA A 140 11.08 8.31 5.74
CA ALA A 140 12.18 7.39 5.93
C ALA A 140 13.02 7.24 4.65
N ILE A 141 12.38 6.97 3.51
CA ILE A 141 13.06 6.81 2.21
C ILE A 141 13.79 8.10 1.82
N SER A 142 13.16 9.27 1.99
CA SER A 142 13.80 10.56 1.70
C SER A 142 15.00 10.86 2.62
N GLY A 143 15.00 10.31 3.83
CA GLY A 143 16.12 10.36 4.76
C GLY A 143 17.20 9.29 4.49
N GLY A 144 17.09 8.50 3.42
CA GLY A 144 18.03 7.44 3.06
C GLY A 144 17.79 6.10 3.75
N TYR A 145 16.71 5.96 4.54
CA TYR A 145 16.37 4.72 5.23
C TYR A 145 15.29 3.94 4.47
N ILE A 146 15.73 2.97 3.66
CA ILE A 146 14.86 2.11 2.84
C ILE A 146 14.63 0.79 3.58
N ARG A 147 13.55 0.72 4.37
CA ARG A 147 13.19 -0.48 5.14
C ARG A 147 12.68 -1.61 4.22
N ARG A 148 13.23 -2.80 4.40
CA ARG A 148 12.81 -4.05 3.75
C ARG A 148 12.76 -5.17 4.79
N ILE A 149 11.56 -5.55 5.20
CA ILE A 149 11.34 -6.64 6.17
C ILE A 149 10.77 -7.85 5.42
N PRO A 150 11.54 -8.94 5.26
CA PRO A 150 11.05 -10.14 4.58
C PRO A 150 9.81 -10.72 5.24
N GLN A 151 8.82 -11.06 4.43
CA GLN A 151 7.62 -11.75 4.89
C GLN A 151 7.94 -13.20 5.27
N GLN A 152 7.35 -13.69 6.36
CA GLN A 152 7.48 -15.08 6.78
C GLN A 152 6.49 -15.97 6.02
N GLU A 153 6.96 -16.69 5.00
CA GLU A 153 6.11 -17.50 4.12
C GLU A 153 5.26 -18.55 4.87
N ALA A 154 5.73 -19.07 5.99
CA ALA A 154 4.98 -20.01 6.84
C ALA A 154 3.67 -19.43 7.40
N TYR A 155 3.52 -18.10 7.43
CA TYR A 155 2.32 -17.41 7.92
C TYR A 155 1.47 -16.81 6.80
N ALA A 156 1.81 -17.08 5.53
CA ALA A 156 1.06 -16.56 4.40
C ALA A 156 -0.32 -17.23 4.26
N SER A 157 -1.34 -16.42 4.03
CA SER A 157 -2.69 -16.88 3.66
C SER A 157 -3.21 -16.05 2.48
N TYR A 158 -4.17 -16.59 1.73
CA TYR A 158 -4.66 -15.99 0.49
C TYR A 158 -6.17 -15.81 0.51
N ASP A 159 -6.57 -14.57 0.29
CA ASP A 159 -7.95 -14.10 0.22
C ASP A 159 -8.40 -14.00 -1.25
N LEU A 160 -9.51 -14.67 -1.55
CA LEU A 160 -10.10 -14.70 -2.90
C LEU A 160 -10.95 -13.45 -3.16
N LYS A 161 -11.15 -13.13 -4.44
CA LYS A 161 -12.07 -12.06 -4.83
C LYS A 161 -13.51 -12.43 -4.43
N LEU A 162 -14.20 -11.53 -3.73
CA LEU A 162 -15.57 -11.66 -3.23
C LEU A 162 -16.56 -10.75 -3.96
#